data_AF-A0A4Q4ZQQ5-F1
#
_entry.id   AF-A0A4Q4ZQQ5-F1
#
_cell.length_a   1.000
_cell.length_b   1.000
_cell.length_c   1.000
_cell.angle_alpha   90.00
_cell.angle_beta   90.00
_cell.angle_gamma   90.00
#
_symmetry.space_group_name_H-M   'P 1'
#
loop_
_entity.id
_entity.type
_entity.pdbx_description
1 polymer ?
#
loop_
_entity_poly.entity_id
_entity_poly.type
_entity_poly.pdbx_seq_one_letter_code
_entity_poly.pdbx_strand_id
1 'polypeptide(L)'
;MPPPTILAHKTDFLNAQTLQLSRALTPSNAWRRASNRRRAAVRSGDNGNENESVTPLSEKAVDDALYRLNHALLQHSRRVYAPQATRHVAEQIEALYLEAGERGVRAGDDDDEDENADGVTAEGGRRLRVGVDFNNAIASLPPTWDQHPSAARASQAESHPLEARRYADLAAQLAALASRRRDARERVDRLRRMQALLAPFADAAQQVQPNLVTRNGEVEKELERMRVLLVRVAGRVAQLPGGSRDAVDEDEMMNAQDLDALESAKVERLLNGF
;
A
#
# COMPACT_ATOMS: atom_id res chain seq x y z
N MET A 1 7.33 39.37 7.56
CA MET A 1 8.02 38.22 8.20
C MET A 1 7.54 36.95 7.51
N PRO A 2 8.42 36.08 7.02
CA PRO A 2 8.01 34.78 6.49
C PRO A 2 7.30 33.96 7.60
N PRO A 3 6.31 33.13 7.25
CA PRO A 3 5.63 32.29 8.22
C PRO A 3 6.64 31.32 8.87
N PRO A 4 6.53 31.06 10.19
CA PRO A 4 7.43 30.14 10.88
C PRO A 4 7.35 28.73 10.25
N THR A 5 8.50 28.12 10.00
CA THR A 5 8.58 26.76 9.48
C THR A 5 8.26 25.74 10.58
N ILE A 6 7.86 24.52 10.21
CA ILE A 6 7.63 23.42 11.16
C ILE A 6 8.90 23.16 11.99
N LEU A 7 10.05 23.23 11.34
CA LEU A 7 11.35 23.15 12.02
C LEU A 7 11.49 24.24 13.09
N ALA A 8 11.15 25.50 12.78
CA ALA A 8 11.22 26.61 13.74
C ALA A 8 10.33 26.36 14.96
N HIS A 9 9.11 25.84 14.77
CA HIS A 9 8.23 25.48 15.89
C HIS A 9 8.81 24.37 16.76
N LYS A 10 9.44 23.35 16.17
CA LYS A 10 10.11 22.27 16.92
C LYS A 10 11.30 22.80 17.69
N THR A 11 12.14 23.64 17.08
CA THR A 11 13.28 24.25 17.79
C THR A 11 12.82 25.16 18.92
N ASP A 12 11.77 25.96 18.71
CA ASP A 12 11.22 26.85 19.73
C ASP A 12 10.62 26.07 20.90
N PHE A 13 9.92 24.97 20.62
CA PHE A 13 9.43 24.06 21.65
C PHE A 13 10.57 23.48 22.49
N LEU A 14 11.61 22.94 21.84
CA LEU A 14 12.76 22.38 22.56
C LEU A 14 13.48 23.45 23.38
N ASN A 15 13.64 24.65 22.83
CA ASN A 15 14.20 25.79 23.55
C ASN A 15 13.35 26.15 24.78
N ALA A 16 12.02 26.17 24.66
CA ALA A 16 11.13 26.42 25.80
C ALA A 16 11.27 25.35 26.89
N GLN A 17 11.36 24.06 26.51
CA GLN A 17 11.57 22.96 27.46
C GLN A 17 12.94 23.06 28.16
N THR A 18 14.00 23.36 27.42
CA THR A 18 15.34 23.55 28.01
C THR A 18 15.40 24.76 28.95
N LEU A 19 14.61 25.80 28.69
CA LEU A 19 14.48 26.95 29.58
C LEU A 19 13.74 26.59 30.88
N GLN A 20 12.74 25.70 30.81
CA GLN A 20 12.09 25.17 32.02
C GLN A 20 13.05 24.32 32.85
N LEU A 21 13.86 23.47 32.21
CA LEU A 21 14.85 22.62 32.89
C LEU A 21 16.03 23.40 33.48
N SER A 22 16.36 24.56 32.93
CA SER A 22 17.45 25.43 33.41
C SER A 22 16.98 26.50 34.41
N ARG A 23 15.71 26.47 34.83
CA ARG A 23 15.17 27.38 35.82
C ARG A 23 15.91 27.23 37.14
N ALA A 24 16.37 28.35 37.70
CA ALA A 24 17.04 28.37 38.99
C ALA A 24 16.15 27.76 40.08
N LEU A 25 16.72 26.81 40.81
CA LEU A 25 16.07 26.15 41.92
C LEU A 25 16.02 27.13 43.10
N THR A 26 14.82 27.27 43.66
CA THR A 26 14.60 27.97 44.91
C THR A 26 14.03 27.00 45.95
N PRO A 27 14.49 27.06 47.20
CA PRO A 27 13.98 26.18 48.24
C PRO A 27 12.51 26.52 48.51
N SER A 28 11.71 25.48 48.73
CA SER A 28 10.26 25.63 48.90
C SER A 28 9.92 26.49 50.12
N ASN A 29 8.79 27.20 50.05
CA ASN A 29 8.30 28.03 51.16
C ASN A 29 8.06 27.20 52.43
N ALA A 30 7.63 25.94 52.29
CA ALA A 30 7.46 25.01 53.40
C ALA A 30 8.80 24.70 54.09
N TRP A 31 9.84 24.42 53.31
CA TRP A 31 11.19 24.17 53.82
C TRP A 31 11.77 25.40 54.52
N ARG A 32 11.63 26.60 53.92
CA ARG A 32 12.08 27.86 54.53
C ARG A 32 11.42 28.11 55.89
N ARG A 33 10.12 27.85 56.01
CA ARG A 33 9.38 27.98 57.28
C ARG A 33 9.88 26.99 58.34
N ALA A 34 10.09 25.73 57.98
CA ALA A 34 10.61 24.71 58.90
C ALA A 34 12.04 25.03 59.37
N SER A 35 12.91 25.44 58.44
CA SER A 35 14.29 25.85 58.72
C SER A 35 14.36 27.07 59.65
N ASN A 36 13.53 28.08 59.40
CA ASN A 36 13.46 29.27 60.26
C ASN A 36 12.92 28.95 61.66
N ARG A 37 11.92 28.08 61.78
CA ARG A 37 11.42 27.60 63.09
C ARG A 37 12.51 26.86 63.86
N ARG A 38 13.26 25.96 63.21
CA ARG A 38 14.36 25.23 63.84
C ARG A 38 15.47 26.18 64.30
N ARG A 39 15.83 27.19 63.49
CA ARG A 39 16.79 28.24 63.90
C ARG A 39 16.28 29.13 65.03
N ALA A 40 14.98 29.40 65.10
CA ALA A 40 14.38 30.18 66.18
C ALA A 40 14.36 29.39 67.49
N ALA A 41 14.02 28.10 67.45
CA ALA A 41 14.07 27.20 68.61
C ALA A 41 15.49 27.11 69.21
N VAL A 42 16.51 26.91 68.35
CA VAL A 42 17.92 26.88 68.77
C VAL A 42 18.39 28.22 69.35
N ARG A 43 17.89 29.37 68.84
CA ARG A 43 18.19 30.69 69.40
C ARG A 43 17.47 30.97 70.73
N SER A 44 16.31 30.36 70.95
CA SER A 44 15.50 30.56 72.15
C SER A 44 15.91 29.65 73.32
N GLY A 45 16.92 28.77 73.13
CA GLY A 45 17.41 27.85 74.17
C GLY A 45 16.45 26.70 74.50
N ASP A 46 15.39 26.52 73.71
CA ASP A 46 14.41 25.45 73.87
C ASP A 46 14.97 24.18 73.20
N ASN A 47 15.90 23.52 73.88
CA ASN A 47 16.42 22.20 73.48
C ASN A 47 15.38 21.12 73.83
N GLY A 48 14.20 21.21 73.21
CA GLY A 48 13.23 20.14 73.22
C GLY A 48 13.75 18.95 72.40
N ASN A 49 14.13 17.88 73.11
CA ASN A 49 14.52 16.55 72.63
C ASN A 49 16.00 16.38 72.22
N GLU A 50 16.73 15.61 73.02
CA GLU A 50 18.16 15.28 72.89
C GLU A 50 18.50 14.41 71.65
N ASN A 51 17.51 13.98 70.88
CA ASN A 51 17.69 13.09 69.73
C ASN A 51 17.85 13.82 68.37
N GLU A 52 17.79 15.15 68.30
CA GLU A 52 17.95 15.91 67.04
C GLU A 52 19.16 16.86 67.09
N SER A 53 20.36 16.30 67.28
CA SER A 53 21.65 17.01 67.31
C SER A 53 22.13 17.58 65.96
N VAL A 54 21.22 17.91 65.05
CA VAL A 54 21.58 18.57 63.79
C VAL A 54 21.53 20.06 64.00
N THR A 55 22.69 20.65 64.30
CA THR A 55 22.89 22.11 64.25
C THR A 55 22.22 22.67 63.00
N PRO A 56 21.35 23.68 63.09
CA PRO A 56 20.59 24.15 61.96
C PRO A 56 21.54 24.65 60.88
N LEU A 57 21.39 24.15 59.64
CA LEU A 57 22.20 24.58 58.49
C LEU A 57 22.19 26.10 58.38
N SER A 58 23.37 26.70 58.26
CA SER A 58 23.50 28.16 58.12
C SER A 58 22.89 28.64 56.79
N GLU A 59 22.30 29.83 56.79
CA GLU A 59 21.67 30.40 55.58
C GLU A 59 22.69 30.57 54.47
N LYS A 60 23.87 31.06 54.85
CA LYS A 60 24.99 31.26 53.95
C LYS A 60 25.46 29.96 53.29
N ALA A 61 25.49 28.83 54.03
CA ALA A 61 25.86 27.54 53.44
C ALA A 61 24.79 27.03 52.46
N VAL A 62 23.51 27.28 52.75
CA VAL A 62 22.40 26.93 51.86
C VAL A 62 22.43 27.79 50.60
N ASP A 63 22.65 29.10 50.73
CA ASP A 63 22.72 30.01 49.60
C ASP A 63 23.94 29.73 48.72
N ASP A 64 25.12 29.42 49.29
CA ASP A 64 26.31 29.02 48.53
C ASP A 64 26.10 27.68 47.81
N ALA A 65 25.49 26.68 48.49
CA ALA A 65 25.15 25.41 47.87
C ALA A 65 24.15 25.58 46.71
N LEU A 66 23.12 26.41 46.89
CA LEU A 66 22.14 26.72 45.85
C LEU A 66 22.78 27.48 44.69
N TYR A 67 23.67 28.42 44.97
CA TYR A 67 24.42 29.15 43.95
C TYR A 67 25.26 28.20 43.10
N ARG A 68 26.04 27.31 43.73
CA ARG A 68 26.86 26.31 43.03
C ARG A 68 26.02 25.33 42.23
N LEU A 69 24.90 24.86 42.77
CA LEU A 69 23.98 23.96 42.08
C LEU A 69 23.36 24.63 40.86
N ASN A 70 22.83 25.85 41.00
CA ASN A 70 22.25 26.61 39.90
C ASN A 70 23.29 26.92 38.82
N HIS A 71 24.53 27.23 39.22
CA HIS A 71 25.62 27.44 38.29
C HIS A 71 25.99 26.15 37.53
N ALA A 72 26.07 25.00 38.22
CA ALA A 72 26.31 23.70 37.60
C ALA A 72 25.18 23.30 36.64
N LEU A 73 23.91 23.58 37.00
CA LEU A 73 22.75 23.35 36.13
C LEU A 73 22.81 24.20 34.86
N LEU A 74 23.15 25.49 34.98
CA LEU A 74 23.33 26.37 33.81
C LEU A 74 24.49 25.92 32.91
N GLN A 75 25.59 25.44 33.50
CA GLN A 75 26.70 24.89 32.72
C GLN A 75 26.32 23.60 32.01
N HIS A 76 25.58 22.72 32.68
CA HIS A 76 25.09 21.48 32.09
C HIS A 76 24.10 21.75 30.96
N SER A 77 23.11 22.62 31.17
CA SER A 77 22.10 22.95 30.16
C SER A 77 22.73 23.55 28.90
N ARG A 78 23.72 24.45 29.06
CA ARG A 78 24.47 25.03 27.92
C ARG A 78 25.32 24.02 27.16
N ARG A 79 25.89 23.03 27.86
CA ARG A 79 26.74 22.00 27.23
C ARG A 79 25.93 20.92 26.53
N VAL A 80 24.85 20.46 27.16
CA VAL A 80 24.02 19.36 26.63
C VAL A 80 23.05 19.86 25.57
N TYR A 81 22.44 21.03 25.77
CA TYR A 81 21.45 21.61 24.86
C TYR A 81 22.04 22.78 24.08
N ALA A 82 23.15 22.53 23.37
CA ALA A 82 23.71 23.52 22.48
C ALA A 82 22.71 23.85 21.35
N PRO A 83 22.62 25.11 20.87
CA PRO A 83 21.64 25.50 19.85
C PRO A 83 21.70 24.64 18.57
N GLN A 84 22.91 24.21 18.18
CA GLN A 84 23.13 23.33 17.03
C GLN A 84 22.58 21.92 17.28
N ALA A 85 22.74 21.38 18.50
CA ALA A 85 22.21 20.07 18.87
C ALA A 85 20.67 20.10 18.91
N THR A 86 20.09 21.16 19.46
CA THR A 86 18.63 21.35 19.48
C THR A 86 18.04 21.40 18.08
N ARG A 87 18.71 22.12 17.15
CA ARG A 87 18.32 22.15 15.74
C ARG A 87 18.42 20.78 15.08
N HIS A 88 19.53 20.07 15.27
CA HIS A 88 19.72 18.74 14.70
C HIS A 88 18.67 17.74 15.20
N VAL A 89 18.32 17.76 16.50
CA VAL A 89 17.24 16.93 17.04
C VAL A 89 15.88 17.30 16.42
N ALA A 90 15.61 18.59 16.20
CA ALA A 90 14.39 19.03 15.52
C ALA A 90 14.32 18.53 14.06
N GLU A 91 15.44 18.55 13.34
CA GLU A 91 15.57 18.00 11.98
C GLU A 91 15.37 16.47 11.98
N GLN A 92 15.93 15.75 12.94
CA GLN A 92 15.71 14.30 13.09
C GLN A 92 14.24 13.95 13.36
N ILE A 93 13.58 14.70 14.23
CA ILE A 93 12.14 14.51 14.50
C ILE A 93 11.31 14.80 13.24
N GLU A 94 11.73 15.77 12.42
CA GLU A 94 11.11 16.04 11.12
C GLU A 94 11.32 14.91 10.12
N ALA A 95 12.55 14.41 9.98
CA ALA A 95 12.84 13.26 9.13
C ALA A 95 12.00 12.04 9.52
N LEU A 96 11.93 11.71 10.82
CA LEU A 96 11.13 10.59 11.33
C LEU A 96 9.63 10.77 11.10
N TYR A 97 9.10 11.99 11.23
CA TYR A 97 7.69 12.27 10.95
C TYR A 97 7.36 12.10 9.47
N LEU A 98 8.24 12.58 8.60
CA LEU A 98 8.10 12.39 7.15
C LEU A 98 8.18 10.90 6.79
N GLU A 99 9.15 10.17 7.34
CA GLU A 99 9.30 8.73 7.11
C GLU A 99 8.09 7.92 7.61
N ALA A 100 7.55 8.25 8.80
CA ALA A 100 6.37 7.61 9.34
C ALA A 100 5.13 7.87 8.46
N GLY A 101 4.99 9.09 7.95
CA GLY A 101 3.95 9.44 6.97
C GLY A 101 4.11 8.66 5.66
N GLU A 102 5.33 8.54 5.15
CA GLU A 102 5.59 7.77 3.93
C GLU A 102 5.37 6.26 4.11
N ARG A 103 5.73 5.69 5.28
CA ARG A 103 5.49 4.26 5.58
C ARG A 103 4.00 3.92 5.58
N GLY A 104 3.16 4.82 6.11
CA GLY A 104 1.70 4.67 6.05
C GLY A 104 1.12 4.71 4.63
N VAL A 105 1.79 5.41 3.70
CA VAL A 105 1.40 5.46 2.29
C VAL A 105 1.91 4.23 1.53
N ARG A 106 3.16 3.79 1.77
CA ARG A 106 3.76 2.60 1.13
C ARG A 106 3.12 1.28 1.54
N ALA A 107 2.68 1.15 2.79
CA ALA A 107 1.98 -0.06 3.25
C ALA A 107 0.61 -0.28 2.57
N GLY A 108 0.13 0.70 1.79
CA GLY A 108 -1.05 0.56 0.94
C GLY A 108 -0.74 0.33 -0.54
N ASP A 109 0.53 0.15 -0.91
CA ASP A 109 1.05 0.09 -2.30
C ASP A 109 1.67 -1.29 -2.62
N ASP A 110 1.62 -2.27 -1.70
CA ASP A 110 2.18 -3.62 -1.88
C ASP A 110 1.36 -4.51 -2.84
N ASP A 111 0.32 -4.01 -3.50
CA ASP A 111 -0.55 -4.80 -4.40
C ASP A 111 -0.44 -4.45 -5.90
N ASP A 112 0.30 -3.42 -6.32
CA ASP A 112 0.40 -3.04 -7.74
C ASP A 112 1.87 -2.87 -8.20
N GLU A 113 2.55 -4.00 -8.42
CA GLU A 113 3.78 -4.07 -9.23
C GLU A 113 3.46 -3.84 -10.72
N ASP A 114 3.17 -2.59 -11.11
CA ASP A 114 3.21 -2.19 -12.51
C ASP A 114 4.66 -1.79 -12.88
N GLU A 115 5.41 -2.75 -13.47
CA GLU A 115 6.80 -2.65 -13.94
C GLU A 115 7.09 -1.58 -15.03
N ASN A 116 6.19 -0.63 -15.30
CA ASN A 116 6.33 0.30 -16.43
C ASN A 116 6.09 1.79 -16.09
N ALA A 117 6.47 2.25 -14.89
CA ALA A 117 6.44 3.68 -14.55
C ALA A 117 7.85 4.29 -14.56
N ASP A 118 8.26 4.83 -15.70
CA ASP A 118 9.42 5.72 -15.85
C ASP A 118 9.21 6.96 -14.96
N GLY A 119 9.81 6.94 -13.78
CA GLY A 119 9.67 7.97 -12.76
C GLY A 119 11.02 8.35 -12.21
N VAL A 120 11.60 9.42 -12.77
CA VAL A 120 12.84 10.08 -12.34
C VAL A 120 12.92 10.16 -10.82
N THR A 121 13.91 9.46 -10.26
CA THR A 121 14.32 9.52 -8.85
C THR A 121 15.07 10.83 -8.59
N ALA A 122 14.33 11.89 -8.27
CA ALA A 122 14.92 13.09 -7.68
C ALA A 122 15.00 12.92 -6.16
N GLU A 123 16.21 13.06 -5.62
CA GLU A 123 16.51 13.14 -4.19
C GLU A 123 15.60 14.16 -3.49
N GLY A 124 14.97 13.76 -2.39
CA GLY A 124 14.25 14.66 -1.48
C GLY A 124 12.76 14.83 -1.80
N GLY A 125 11.94 13.98 -1.19
CA GLY A 125 10.48 14.16 -1.12
C GLY A 125 9.78 13.71 -2.39
N ARG A 126 9.31 12.46 -2.41
CA ARG A 126 8.49 11.93 -3.50
C ARG A 126 7.21 12.76 -3.59
N ARG A 127 7.16 13.67 -4.56
CA ARG A 127 5.92 14.30 -5.01
C ARG A 127 4.95 13.18 -5.38
N LEU A 128 3.70 13.33 -4.96
CA LEU A 128 2.55 12.47 -5.33
C LEU A 128 2.75 12.01 -6.78
N ARG A 129 3.13 10.74 -6.98
CA ARG A 129 3.37 10.25 -8.35
C ARG A 129 2.02 10.25 -9.07
N VAL A 130 2.02 10.64 -10.34
CA VAL A 130 0.84 10.47 -11.18
C VAL A 130 0.57 8.97 -11.26
N GLY A 131 -0.59 8.53 -10.75
CA GLY A 131 -0.94 7.11 -10.65
C GLY A 131 -1.00 6.54 -9.24
N VAL A 132 -0.58 7.27 -8.18
CA VAL A 132 -0.71 6.76 -6.80
C VAL A 132 -2.17 6.62 -6.41
N ASP A 133 -2.52 5.43 -5.90
CA ASP A 133 -3.86 5.14 -5.44
C ASP A 133 -4.07 5.51 -3.97
N PHE A 134 -4.71 6.66 -3.75
CA PHE A 134 -5.13 7.09 -2.42
C PHE A 134 -6.34 6.31 -1.88
N ASN A 135 -6.69 5.13 -2.40
CA ASN A 135 -7.87 4.39 -1.93
C ASN A 135 -7.79 4.05 -0.44
N ASN A 136 -6.63 3.59 0.01
CA ASN A 136 -6.38 3.22 1.41
C ASN A 136 -6.33 4.47 2.30
N ALA A 137 -5.72 5.54 1.81
CA ALA A 137 -5.71 6.83 2.49
C ALA A 137 -7.12 7.43 2.63
N ILE A 138 -7.93 7.42 1.55
CA ILE A 138 -9.32 7.89 1.54
C ILE A 138 -10.19 7.05 2.49
N ALA A 139 -9.98 5.73 2.53
CA ALA A 139 -10.70 4.85 3.45
C ALA A 139 -10.34 5.09 4.93
N SER A 140 -9.11 5.55 5.20
CA SER A 140 -8.67 5.89 6.56
C SER A 140 -9.13 7.28 7.03
N LEU A 141 -9.71 8.09 6.15
CA LEU A 141 -10.17 9.43 6.52
C LEU A 141 -11.38 9.34 7.45
N PRO A 142 -11.39 10.09 8.56
CA PRO A 142 -12.57 10.24 9.40
C PRO A 142 -13.73 10.82 8.59
N PRO A 143 -14.97 10.33 8.77
CA PRO A 143 -16.12 10.87 8.05
C PRO A 143 -16.45 12.31 8.45
N THR A 144 -16.10 12.69 9.69
CA THR A 144 -16.32 14.04 10.23
C THR A 144 -15.07 14.52 10.98
N TRP A 145 -14.88 15.85 11.04
CA TRP A 145 -13.65 16.46 11.58
C TRP A 145 -13.46 16.22 13.09
N ASP A 146 -14.57 16.11 13.82
CA ASP A 146 -14.63 15.80 15.26
C ASP A 146 -14.16 14.37 15.59
N GLN A 147 -14.32 13.43 14.65
CA GLN A 147 -13.88 12.04 14.80
C GLN A 147 -12.40 11.84 14.47
N HIS A 148 -11.65 12.93 14.28
CA HIS A 148 -10.24 12.82 13.98
C HIS A 148 -9.48 12.17 15.16
N PRO A 149 -8.59 11.19 14.92
CA PRO A 149 -7.83 10.50 15.97
C PRO A 149 -6.94 11.40 16.84
N SER A 150 -6.80 12.67 16.48
CA SER A 150 -5.98 13.65 17.19
C SER A 150 -6.89 14.57 17.97
N ALA A 151 -6.80 14.53 19.30
CA ALA A 151 -7.59 15.37 20.20
C ALA A 151 -7.43 16.88 19.88
N ALA A 152 -6.26 17.29 19.38
CA ALA A 152 -6.01 18.67 18.96
C ALA A 152 -6.83 19.07 17.72
N ARG A 153 -7.07 18.14 16.79
CA ARG A 153 -7.91 18.40 15.60
C ARG A 153 -9.40 18.27 15.90
N ALA A 154 -9.80 17.35 16.77
CA ALA A 154 -11.18 17.23 17.23
C ALA A 154 -11.65 18.54 17.90
N SER A 155 -10.82 19.14 18.78
CA SER A 155 -11.12 20.43 19.41
C SER A 155 -11.22 21.59 18.40
N GLN A 156 -10.53 21.53 17.27
CA GLN A 156 -10.64 22.54 16.20
C GLN A 156 -12.00 22.51 15.47
N ALA A 157 -12.72 21.38 15.53
CA ALA A 157 -14.08 21.31 14.97
C ALA A 157 -15.03 22.27 15.69
N GLU A 158 -14.85 22.45 17.00
CA GLU A 158 -15.65 23.35 17.82
C GLU A 158 -15.29 24.82 17.56
N SER A 159 -14.01 25.12 17.32
CA SER A 159 -13.56 26.48 17.01
C SER A 159 -13.87 26.92 15.57
N HIS A 160 -13.97 25.97 14.63
CA HIS A 160 -14.22 26.23 13.20
C HIS A 160 -15.36 25.36 12.63
N PRO A 161 -16.63 25.63 12.99
CA PRO A 161 -17.77 24.79 12.60
C PRO A 161 -18.06 24.80 11.08
N LEU A 162 -17.73 25.89 10.37
CA LEU A 162 -17.92 25.98 8.93
C LEU A 162 -16.92 25.12 8.15
N GLU A 163 -15.69 25.01 8.63
CA GLU A 163 -14.64 24.19 8.03
C GLU A 163 -14.91 22.70 8.27
N ALA A 164 -15.41 22.35 9.46
CA ALA A 164 -15.85 21.00 9.78
C ALA A 164 -16.96 20.50 8.83
N ARG A 165 -17.94 21.37 8.49
CA ARG A 165 -18.98 21.05 7.51
C ARG A 165 -18.42 20.86 6.11
N ARG A 166 -17.56 21.78 5.65
CA ARG A 166 -16.90 21.66 4.34
C ARG A 166 -16.08 20.38 4.21
N TYR A 167 -15.39 20.01 5.28
CA TYR A 167 -14.67 18.74 5.32
C TYR A 167 -15.61 17.55 5.18
N ALA A 168 -16.71 17.51 5.94
CA ALA A 168 -17.67 16.40 5.85
C ALA A 168 -18.24 16.28 4.42
N ASP A 169 -18.58 17.39 3.78
CA ASP A 169 -19.05 17.41 2.39
C ASP A 169 -17.98 16.88 1.42
N LEU A 170 -16.73 17.31 1.56
CA LEU A 170 -15.63 16.86 0.71
C LEU A 170 -15.25 15.39 0.96
N ALA A 171 -15.26 14.94 2.22
CA ALA A 171 -15.00 13.56 2.59
C ALA A 171 -16.07 12.62 1.98
N ALA A 172 -17.35 13.03 2.04
CA ALA A 172 -18.43 12.29 1.39
C ALA A 172 -18.26 12.24 -0.14
N GLN A 173 -17.88 13.36 -0.77
CA GLN A 173 -17.61 13.40 -2.21
C GLN A 173 -16.43 12.48 -2.60
N LEU A 174 -15.34 12.50 -1.83
CA LEU A 174 -14.19 11.63 -2.07
C LEU A 174 -14.55 10.15 -1.93
N ALA A 175 -15.33 9.78 -0.90
CA ALA A 175 -15.80 8.41 -0.72
C ALA A 175 -16.66 7.94 -1.90
N ALA A 176 -17.56 8.80 -2.39
CA ALA A 176 -18.42 8.50 -3.55
C ALA A 176 -17.62 8.40 -4.87
N LEU A 177 -16.59 9.23 -5.07
CA LEU A 177 -15.71 9.11 -6.23
C LEU A 177 -14.83 7.86 -6.16
N ALA A 178 -14.35 7.51 -4.96
CA ALA A 178 -13.56 6.30 -4.73
C ALA A 178 -14.39 5.04 -5.02
N SER A 179 -15.66 4.98 -4.61
CA SER A 179 -16.53 3.83 -4.93
C SER A 179 -16.77 3.71 -6.43
N ARG A 180 -17.14 4.81 -7.12
CA ARG A 180 -17.31 4.81 -8.59
C ARG A 180 -16.05 4.36 -9.34
N ARG A 181 -14.87 4.74 -8.84
CA ARG A 181 -13.59 4.30 -9.41
C ARG A 181 -13.38 2.80 -9.23
N ARG A 182 -13.72 2.23 -8.07
CA ARG A 182 -13.66 0.77 -7.85
C ARG A 182 -14.59 0.03 -8.80
N ASP A 183 -15.84 0.46 -8.92
CA ASP A 183 -16.82 -0.16 -9.83
C ASP A 183 -16.33 -0.15 -11.29
N ALA A 184 -15.74 0.97 -11.73
CA ALA A 184 -15.16 1.10 -13.06
C ALA A 184 -13.98 0.14 -13.27
N ARG A 185 -13.09 -0.01 -12.29
CA ARG A 185 -11.97 -0.95 -12.34
C ARG A 185 -12.44 -2.39 -12.40
N GLU A 186 -13.37 -2.79 -11.54
CA GLU A 186 -13.94 -4.14 -11.55
C GLU A 186 -14.57 -4.49 -12.91
N ARG A 187 -15.22 -3.51 -13.54
CA ARG A 187 -15.77 -3.67 -14.90
C ARG A 187 -14.67 -3.84 -15.94
N VAL A 188 -13.60 -3.04 -15.89
CA VAL A 188 -12.45 -3.16 -16.78
C VAL A 188 -11.78 -4.52 -16.59
N ASP A 189 -11.57 -4.98 -15.36
CA ASP A 189 -10.93 -6.27 -15.06
C ASP A 189 -11.80 -7.45 -15.50
N ARG A 190 -13.13 -7.35 -15.35
CA ARG A 190 -14.06 -8.32 -15.93
C ARG A 190 -13.92 -8.39 -17.45
N LEU A 191 -13.88 -7.25 -18.14
CA LEU A 191 -13.73 -7.21 -19.60
C LEU A 191 -12.36 -7.74 -20.05
N ARG A 192 -11.28 -7.40 -19.34
CA ARG A 192 -9.94 -7.94 -19.60
C ARG A 192 -9.88 -9.45 -19.42
N ARG A 193 -10.52 -10.00 -18.37
CA ARG A 193 -10.64 -11.46 -18.17
C ARG A 193 -11.42 -12.12 -19.31
N MET A 194 -12.54 -11.53 -19.73
CA MET A 194 -13.29 -12.02 -20.88
C MET A 194 -12.45 -11.97 -22.17
N GLN A 195 -11.72 -10.88 -22.40
CA GLN A 195 -10.82 -10.74 -23.54
C GLN A 195 -9.73 -11.82 -23.52
N ALA A 196 -9.14 -12.12 -22.35
CA ALA A 196 -8.15 -13.17 -22.22
C ALA A 196 -8.72 -14.56 -22.53
N LEU A 197 -9.98 -14.84 -22.12
CA LEU A 197 -10.67 -16.10 -22.47
C LEU A 197 -11.01 -16.20 -23.96
N LEU A 198 -11.26 -15.06 -24.61
CA LEU A 198 -11.56 -14.99 -26.04
C LEU A 198 -10.30 -14.89 -26.91
N ALA A 199 -9.14 -14.57 -26.34
CA ALA A 199 -7.89 -14.44 -27.07
C ALA A 199 -7.53 -15.70 -27.91
N PRO A 200 -7.73 -16.94 -27.41
CA PRO A 200 -7.49 -18.15 -28.21
C PRO A 200 -8.46 -18.34 -29.39
N PHE A 201 -9.60 -17.66 -29.37
CA PHE A 201 -10.60 -17.72 -30.44
C PHE A 201 -10.42 -16.60 -31.47
N ALA A 202 -9.54 -15.63 -31.21
CA ALA A 202 -9.23 -14.56 -32.17
C ALA A 202 -8.61 -15.14 -33.46
N ASP A 203 -7.84 -16.23 -33.34
CA ASP A 203 -7.31 -17.02 -34.45
C ASP A 203 -7.83 -18.47 -34.40
N ALA A 204 -9.16 -18.60 -34.37
CA ALA A 204 -9.85 -19.89 -34.22
C ALA A 204 -9.40 -20.95 -35.26
N ALA A 205 -8.99 -20.52 -36.46
CA ALA A 205 -8.51 -21.42 -37.52
C ALA A 205 -7.13 -22.04 -37.22
N GLN A 206 -6.29 -21.39 -36.39
CA GLN A 206 -4.96 -21.90 -36.02
C GLN A 206 -4.91 -22.51 -34.61
N GLN A 207 -5.71 -21.97 -33.67
CA GLN A 207 -5.58 -22.33 -32.24
C GLN A 207 -6.66 -23.30 -31.74
N VAL A 208 -7.84 -23.35 -32.37
CA VAL A 208 -8.94 -24.20 -31.91
C VAL A 208 -9.07 -25.39 -32.86
N GLN A 209 -8.31 -26.44 -32.54
CA GLN A 209 -8.36 -27.77 -33.15
C GLN A 209 -7.95 -27.82 -34.64
N PRO A 210 -6.65 -27.98 -34.96
CA PRO A 210 -6.19 -28.19 -36.33
C PRO A 210 -6.80 -29.44 -37.00
N ASN A 211 -7.36 -30.35 -36.20
CA ASN A 211 -7.99 -31.59 -36.64
C ASN A 211 -9.50 -31.48 -36.90
N LEU A 212 -10.07 -30.27 -36.93
CA LEU A 212 -11.47 -30.10 -37.30
C LEU A 212 -11.65 -30.53 -38.77
N VAL A 213 -12.64 -31.39 -39.05
CA VAL A 213 -13.04 -31.77 -40.41
C VAL A 213 -13.76 -30.58 -41.05
N THR A 214 -13.00 -29.57 -41.45
CA THR A 214 -13.48 -28.47 -42.29
C THR A 214 -13.35 -28.86 -43.76
N ARG A 215 -14.21 -28.30 -44.63
CA ARG A 215 -14.06 -28.45 -46.09
C ARG A 215 -12.69 -27.90 -46.52
N ASN A 216 -11.87 -28.74 -47.13
CA ASN A 216 -10.45 -28.55 -47.47
C ASN A 216 -9.46 -28.56 -46.29
N GLY A 217 -9.86 -29.11 -45.13
CA GLY A 217 -9.01 -29.24 -43.95
C GLY A 217 -7.86 -30.24 -44.12
N GLU A 218 -6.86 -30.19 -43.23
CA GLU A 218 -5.70 -31.10 -43.27
C GLU A 218 -6.12 -32.58 -43.15
N VAL A 219 -7.13 -32.86 -42.33
CA VAL A 219 -7.70 -34.20 -42.16
C VAL A 219 -8.36 -34.70 -43.45
N GLU A 220 -9.10 -33.85 -44.17
CA GLU A 220 -9.72 -34.24 -45.45
C GLU A 220 -8.66 -34.54 -46.52
N LYS A 221 -7.58 -33.75 -46.56
CA LYS A 221 -6.44 -34.00 -47.46
C LYS A 221 -5.72 -35.31 -47.12
N GLU A 222 -5.54 -35.64 -45.84
CA GLU A 222 -4.94 -36.92 -45.44
C GLU A 222 -5.88 -38.10 -45.68
N LEU A 223 -7.19 -37.93 -45.50
CA LEU A 223 -8.19 -38.94 -45.87
C LEU A 223 -8.19 -39.19 -47.37
N GLU A 224 -8.08 -38.15 -48.19
CA GLU A 224 -7.96 -38.27 -49.66
C GLU A 224 -6.67 -39.00 -50.05
N ARG A 225 -5.54 -38.67 -49.42
CA ARG A 225 -4.28 -39.41 -49.62
C ARG A 225 -4.40 -40.88 -49.20
N MET A 226 -5.07 -41.18 -48.08
CA MET A 226 -5.33 -42.56 -47.67
C MET A 226 -6.25 -43.29 -48.65
N ARG A 227 -7.28 -42.64 -49.21
CA ARG A 227 -8.14 -43.22 -50.26
C ARG A 227 -7.31 -43.62 -51.47
N VAL A 228 -6.43 -42.73 -51.93
CA VAL A 228 -5.52 -43.01 -53.05
C VAL A 228 -4.53 -44.13 -52.71
N LEU A 229 -4.00 -44.15 -51.48
CA LEU A 229 -3.09 -45.19 -51.04
C LEU A 229 -3.78 -46.56 -50.97
N LEU A 230 -5.00 -46.62 -50.44
CA LEU A 230 -5.82 -47.85 -50.38
C LEU A 230 -6.12 -48.39 -51.78
N VAL A 231 -6.47 -47.54 -52.74
CA VAL A 231 -6.67 -47.95 -54.14
C VAL A 231 -5.38 -48.52 -54.72
N ARG A 232 -4.22 -47.89 -54.47
CA ARG A 232 -2.93 -48.42 -54.94
C ARG A 232 -2.52 -49.72 -54.25
N VAL A 233 -2.77 -49.85 -52.95
CA VAL A 233 -2.47 -51.07 -52.18
C VAL A 233 -3.39 -52.20 -52.62
N ALA A 234 -4.69 -51.96 -52.78
CA ALA A 234 -5.63 -52.93 -53.33
C ALA A 234 -5.22 -53.37 -54.75
N GLY A 235 -4.86 -52.42 -55.62
CA GLY A 235 -4.35 -52.73 -56.96
C GLY A 235 -3.03 -53.51 -56.96
N ARG A 236 -2.10 -53.23 -56.03
CA ARG A 236 -0.83 -53.95 -55.93
C ARG A 236 -0.99 -55.32 -55.26
N VAL A 237 -1.92 -55.48 -54.32
CA VAL A 237 -2.30 -56.77 -53.71
C VAL A 237 -2.97 -57.67 -54.73
N ALA A 238 -3.81 -57.12 -55.61
CA ALA A 238 -4.37 -57.85 -56.75
C ALA A 238 -3.29 -58.30 -57.77
N GLN A 239 -2.13 -57.65 -57.81
CA GLN A 239 -1.01 -57.97 -58.69
C GLN A 239 0.04 -58.92 -58.07
N LEU A 240 -0.06 -59.27 -56.78
CA LEU A 240 0.85 -60.23 -56.15
C LEU A 240 0.51 -61.66 -56.63
N PRO A 241 1.50 -62.43 -57.14
CA PRO A 241 1.28 -63.79 -57.62
C PRO A 241 1.04 -64.71 -56.42
N GLY A 242 -0.23 -64.92 -56.09
CA GLY A 242 -0.69 -65.69 -54.93
C GLY A 242 -2.01 -65.19 -54.32
N GLY A 243 -2.46 -63.98 -54.66
CA GLY A 243 -3.85 -63.56 -54.39
C GLY A 243 -4.80 -64.31 -55.31
N SER A 244 -5.74 -65.05 -54.74
CA SER A 244 -6.70 -65.91 -55.43
C SER A 244 -7.27 -65.23 -56.68
N ARG A 245 -6.92 -65.77 -57.85
CA ARG A 245 -7.61 -65.57 -59.14
C ARG A 245 -8.92 -66.37 -59.15
N ASP A 246 -9.73 -66.23 -58.12
CA ASP A 246 -11.10 -66.74 -58.11
C ASP A 246 -12.02 -65.62 -57.66
N ALA A 247 -12.79 -65.12 -58.64
CA ALA A 247 -13.98 -64.30 -58.54
C ALA A 247 -13.87 -62.97 -57.76
N VAL A 248 -13.58 -61.89 -58.47
CA VAL A 248 -14.22 -60.60 -58.20
C VAL A 248 -14.67 -60.06 -59.56
N ASP A 249 -15.98 -60.10 -59.79
CA ASP A 249 -16.65 -59.58 -60.98
C ASP A 249 -16.30 -58.10 -61.19
N GLU A 250 -16.15 -57.71 -62.45
CA GLU A 250 -15.99 -56.31 -62.88
C GLU A 250 -17.18 -55.41 -62.44
N ASP A 251 -18.28 -56.00 -61.96
CA ASP A 251 -19.46 -55.33 -61.40
C ASP A 251 -19.23 -54.74 -59.97
N GLU A 252 -18.25 -55.20 -59.19
CA GLU A 252 -18.03 -54.65 -57.84
C GLU A 252 -17.15 -53.37 -57.80
N MET A 253 -16.37 -53.09 -58.86
CA MET A 253 -15.64 -51.82 -58.96
C MET A 253 -16.52 -50.65 -59.45
N MET A 254 -17.66 -50.93 -60.10
CA MET A 254 -18.69 -49.93 -60.44
C MET A 254 -19.46 -49.44 -59.20
N ASN A 255 -19.47 -50.20 -58.10
CA ASN A 255 -20.16 -49.84 -56.86
C ASN A 255 -19.44 -48.74 -56.03
N ALA A 256 -18.18 -48.43 -56.32
CA ALA A 256 -17.47 -47.35 -55.61
C ALA A 256 -17.94 -45.95 -56.03
N GLN A 257 -18.45 -45.79 -57.27
CA GLN A 257 -19.08 -44.56 -57.73
C GLN A 257 -20.53 -44.44 -57.22
N ASP A 258 -21.21 -45.57 -57.03
CA ASP A 258 -22.55 -45.62 -56.44
C ASP A 258 -22.56 -45.34 -54.93
N LEU A 259 -21.50 -45.70 -54.20
CA LEU A 259 -21.35 -45.34 -52.78
C LEU A 259 -21.29 -43.82 -52.57
N ASP A 260 -20.52 -43.07 -53.38
CA ASP A 260 -20.46 -41.61 -53.31
C ASP A 260 -21.84 -40.97 -53.62
N ALA A 261 -22.59 -41.53 -54.59
CA ALA A 261 -23.94 -41.08 -54.92
C ALA A 261 -24.94 -41.39 -53.78
N LEU A 262 -24.86 -42.57 -53.16
CA LEU A 262 -25.70 -42.97 -52.03
C LEU A 262 -25.41 -42.15 -50.77
N GLU A 263 -24.13 -41.84 -50.50
CA GLU A 263 -23.71 -41.02 -49.37
C GLU A 263 -24.14 -39.56 -49.55
N SER A 264 -23.98 -38.99 -50.75
CA SER A 264 -24.46 -37.64 -51.07
C SER A 264 -25.97 -37.49 -50.91
N ALA A 265 -26.76 -38.48 -51.35
CA ALA A 265 -28.22 -38.51 -51.19
C ALA A 265 -28.65 -38.62 -49.72
N LYS A 266 -27.88 -39.33 -48.89
CA LYS A 266 -28.14 -39.45 -47.45
C LYS A 266 -27.85 -38.13 -46.71
N VAL A 267 -26.80 -37.42 -47.11
CA VAL A 267 -26.45 -36.10 -46.58
C VAL A 267 -27.49 -35.04 -47.00
N GLU A 268 -27.93 -35.04 -48.26
CA GLU A 268 -29.02 -34.16 -48.73
C GLU A 268 -30.32 -34.37 -47.95
N ARG A 269 -30.66 -35.64 -47.66
CA ARG A 269 -31.87 -35.99 -46.90
C ARG A 269 -31.78 -35.54 -45.44
N LEU A 270 -30.58 -35.46 -44.86
CA LEU A 270 -30.37 -34.93 -43.50
C LEU A 270 -30.38 -33.39 -43.46
N LEU A 271 -29.90 -32.73 -44.52
CA LEU A 271 -29.91 -31.27 -44.63
C LEU A 271 -31.30 -30.70 -44.93
N ASN A 272 -32.13 -31.44 -45.67
CA ASN A 272 -33.52 -31.07 -45.96
C ASN A 272 -34.51 -31.47 -44.84
N GLY A 273 -34.01 -32.04 -43.74
CA GLY A 273 -34.80 -32.47 -42.58
C GLY A 273 -34.80 -31.49 -41.40
N PHE A 274 -34.19 -30.32 -41.55
CA PHE A 274 -34.23 -29.20 -40.60
C PHE A 274 -34.98 -28.01 -41.19
#